data_AF-A0A1H6TM58-F1
#
_entry.id   AF-A0A1H6TM58-F1
#
_cell.length_a   1.000
_cell.length_b   1.000
_cell.length_c   1.000
_cell.angle_alpha   90.00
_cell.angle_beta   90.00
_cell.angle_gamma   90.00
#
_symmetry.space_group_name_H-M   'P 1'
#
loop_
_entity.id
_entity.type
_entity.pdbx_description
1 polymer ?
#
loop_
_entity_poly.entity_id
_entity_poly.type
_entity_poly.pdbx_seq_one_letter_code
_entity_poly.pdbx_strand_id
1 'polypeptide(L)' 'MILNGAKISKGVVIGAGALVNKDCQTDSLYVGVPAKKVNKLHELDI' A
#
# COMPACT_ATOMS: atom_id res chain seq x y z
N MET A 1 3.81 2.48 8.94
CA MET A 1 5.29 2.56 9.03
C MET A 1 5.86 2.11 7.69
N ILE A 2 6.85 2.84 7.17
CA ILE A 2 7.50 2.54 5.89
C ILE A 2 8.98 2.28 6.17
N LEU A 3 9.47 1.10 5.80
CA LEU A 3 10.88 0.76 5.96
C LEU A 3 11.73 1.46 4.89
N ASN A 4 12.96 1.84 5.25
CA ASN A 4 13.89 2.49 4.34
C ASN A 4 14.17 1.58 3.13
N GLY A 5 13.99 2.10 1.92
CA GLY A 5 14.14 1.37 0.67
C GLY A 5 12.84 0.95 -0.02
N ALA A 6 11.69 1.01 0.66
CA ALA A 6 10.39 0.73 0.03
C ALA A 6 9.91 1.91 -0.81
N LYS A 7 9.59 1.68 -2.09
CA LYS A 7 9.02 2.70 -2.99
C LYS A 7 7.50 2.65 -2.97
N ILE A 8 6.87 3.82 -2.81
CA ILE A 8 5.43 3.98 -2.90
C ILE A 8 5.08 4.67 -4.22
N SER A 9 4.37 3.95 -5.08
CA SER A 9 3.87 4.46 -6.36
C SER A 9 2.65 5.38 -6.17
N LYS A 10 2.29 6.16 -7.21
CA LYS A 10 1.12 7.04 -7.19
C LYS A 10 -0.18 6.25 -6.94
N GLY A 11 -1.13 6.84 -6.21
CA GLY A 11 -2.44 6.22 -5.97
C GLY A 11 -2.43 5.05 -4.98
N VAL A 12 -1.29 4.76 -4.33
CA VAL A 12 -1.23 3.75 -3.28
C VAL A 12 -1.92 4.25 -2.02
N VAL A 13 -2.77 3.39 -1.43
CA VAL A 13 -3.36 3.63 -0.12
C VAL A 13 -2.76 2.64 0.88
N ILE A 14 -2.26 3.16 1.99
CA ILE A 14 -1.71 2.37 3.09
C ILE A 14 -2.66 2.46 4.27
N GLY A 15 -3.20 1.33 4.72
CA GLY A 15 -4.06 1.29 5.90
C GLY A 15 -3.31 1.67 7.17
N ALA A 16 -4.04 2.24 8.14
CA ALA A 16 -3.50 2.57 9.45
C ALA A 16 -2.86 1.33 10.10
N GLY A 17 -1.70 1.51 10.73
CA GLY A 17 -0.95 0.43 11.37
C GLY A 17 -0.18 -0.49 10.41
N ALA A 18 -0.21 -0.29 9.09
CA ALA A 18 0.50 -1.17 8.17
C ALA A 18 2.03 -0.98 8.21
N LEU A 19 2.80 -2.07 8.05
CA LEU A 19 4.27 -2.06 7.97
C LEU A 19 4.74 -2.37 6.55
N VAL A 20 5.07 -1.34 5.79
CA VAL A 20 5.53 -1.47 4.39
C VAL A 20 7.00 -1.88 4.38
N ASN A 21 7.28 -3.12 3.95
CA ASN A 21 8.63 -3.68 3.84
C ASN A 21 9.05 -4.00 2.40
N LYS A 22 8.20 -3.71 1.41
CA LYS A 22 8.40 -3.96 -0.03
C LYS A 22 7.78 -2.84 -0.85
N ASP A 23 8.13 -2.76 -2.13
CA ASP A 23 7.59 -1.78 -3.06
C ASP A 23 6.07 -1.94 -3.26
N CYS A 24 5.37 -0.81 -3.30
CA CYS A 24 3.93 -0.73 -3.50
C CYS A 24 3.59 -0.39 -4.96
N GLN A 25 2.70 -1.18 -5.57
CA GLN A 25 2.19 -0.98 -6.92
C GLN A 25 1.17 0.16 -6.99
N THR A 26 1.13 0.88 -8.11
CA THR A 26 0.19 1.96 -8.38
C THR A 26 -1.27 1.54 -8.13
N ASP A 27 -2.09 2.46 -7.62
CA ASP A 27 -3.53 2.27 -7.39
C ASP A 27 -3.85 0.99 -6.62
N SER A 28 -3.13 0.73 -5.54
CA SER A 28 -3.28 -0.49 -4.74
C SER A 28 -3.42 -0.19 -3.26
N LEU A 29 -4.27 -0.96 -2.59
CA LEU A 29 -4.50 -0.90 -1.15
C LEU A 29 -3.61 -1.93 -0.43
N TYR A 30 -2.80 -1.45 0.51
CA TYR A 30 -1.94 -2.28 1.35
C TYR A 30 -2.32 -2.14 2.81
N VAL A 31 -2.51 -3.27 3.51
CA VAL A 31 -2.81 -3.28 4.95
C VAL A 31 -2.05 -4.38 5.68
N GLY A 32 -1.94 -4.23 7.01
CA GLY A 32 -1.36 -5.24 7.91
C GLY A 32 0.14 -5.07 8.19
N VAL A 33 0.64 -5.89 9.12
CA VAL A 33 2.04 -5.93 9.55
C VAL A 33 2.55 -7.36 9.37
N PRO A 34 3.33 -7.67 8.31
CA PRO A 34 3.77 -6.80 7.21
C PRO A 34 2.65 -6.44 6.23
N ALA A 35 2.80 -5.31 5.53
CA ALA A 35 1.81 -4.78 4.61
C ALA A 35 1.66 -5.69 3.38
N LYS A 36 0.45 -6.20 3.17
CA LYS A 36 0.10 -7.04 2.02
C LYS A 36 -0.86 -6.31 1.11
N LYS A 37 -0.74 -6.53 -0.20
CA LYS A 37 -1.70 -6.04 -1.19
C LYS A 37 -3.04 -6.74 -0.96
N VAL A 38 -4.08 -5.97 -0.67
CA VAL A 38 -5.43 -6.49 -0.43
C VAL A 38 -6.34 -6.22 -1.60
N ASN A 39 -6.23 -5.06 -2.24
CA ASN A 39 -7.02 -4.77 -3.43
C ASN A 39 -6.29 -3.84 -4.41
N LYS A 40 -6.75 -3.81 -5.66
CA LYS A 40 -6.41 -2.76 -6.62
C LYS A 40 -7.55 -1.74 -6.60
N LEU A 41 -7.23 -0.50 -6.24
CA LEU A 41 -8.20 0.58 -6.20
C LEU A 41 -8.59 0.91 -7.64
N HIS A 42 -9.89 0.80 -7.94
CA HIS A 42 -10.44 1.38 -9.16
C HIS A 42 -11.14 2.69 -8.81
N GLU A 43 -11.31 3.56 -9.81
CA GLU A 43 -11.97 4.86 -9.69
C GLU A 43 -13.41 4.79 -9.13
N LEU A 44 -13.98 3.59 -9.02
CA LEU A 44 -15.33 3.31 -8.52
C LEU A 44 -15.40 3.06 -6.99
N ASP A 45 -14.29 3.15 -6.25
CA ASP A 45 -14.22 2.87 -4.81
C ASP A 45 -14.36 4.12 -3.91
N ILE A 46 -14.90 5.25 -4.41
CA ILE A 46 -15.09 6.52 -3.66
C ILE A 46 -16.57 6.74 -3.31
#